data_AF-A0A3E1NPX7-F1
#
_entry.id   AF-A0A3E1NPX7-F1
#
_cell.length_a   1.000
_cell.length_b   1.000
_cell.length_c   1.000
_cell.angle_alpha   90.00
_cell.angle_beta   90.00
_cell.angle_gamma   90.00
#
_symmetry.space_group_name_H-M   'P 1'
#
loop_
_entity.id
_entity.type
_entity.pdbx_description
1 polymer ?
#
loop_
_entity_poly.entity_id
_entity_poly.type
_entity_poly.pdbx_seq_one_letter_code
_entity_poly.pdbx_strand_id
1 'polypeptide(L)'
;MRVQVKKILCYKLVATDEAREKLRTKGGPVGSINFFSAQAGFTMVNHPLTALINDMELTLQLPVINETRIEGNIDLDIVSLPLSRLRNWQLTLRANGLDLICMEVERGILMEEEA
;
A
#
# COMPACT_ATOMS: atom_id res chain seq x y z
N MET A 1 -2.02 -26.17 21.69
CA MET A 1 -1.99 -25.10 20.66
C MET A 1 -3.08 -25.37 19.63
N ARG A 2 -4.01 -24.41 19.40
CA ARG A 2 -5.12 -24.58 18.45
C ARG A 2 -5.12 -23.45 17.43
N VAL A 3 -5.39 -23.75 16.16
CA VAL A 3 -5.57 -22.76 15.10
C VAL A 3 -7.06 -22.45 14.97
N GLN A 4 -7.45 -21.20 15.20
CA GLN A 4 -8.81 -20.74 14.98
C GLN A 4 -8.86 -19.92 13.69
N VAL A 5 -9.79 -20.24 12.79
CA VAL A 5 -10.06 -19.41 11.61
C VAL A 5 -10.96 -18.26 12.02
N LYS A 6 -10.53 -17.02 11.76
CA LYS A 6 -11.36 -15.81 11.94
C LYS A 6 -11.37 -14.99 10.65
N LYS A 7 -12.49 -14.31 10.40
CA LYS A 7 -12.59 -13.28 9.37
C LYS A 7 -11.98 -11.99 9.91
N ILE A 8 -11.05 -11.41 9.15
CA ILE A 8 -10.36 -10.17 9.49
C ILE A 8 -10.56 -9.19 8.34
N LEU A 9 -10.91 -7.95 8.68
CA LEU A 9 -10.99 -6.87 7.72
C LEU A 9 -9.58 -6.45 7.28
N CYS A 10 -9.39 -6.27 5.98
CA CYS A 10 -8.12 -5.83 5.42
C CYS A 10 -8.36 -5.01 4.15
N TYR A 11 -7.30 -4.39 3.68
CA TYR A 11 -7.27 -3.78 2.36
C TYR A 11 -6.50 -4.65 1.39
N LYS A 12 -6.96 -4.71 0.15
CA LYS A 12 -6.24 -5.26 -0.98
C LYS A 12 -5.73 -4.12 -1.85
N LEU A 13 -4.42 -4.05 -2.04
CA LEU A 13 -3.77 -3.12 -2.96
C LEU A 13 -3.64 -3.79 -4.33
N VAL A 14 -4.30 -3.23 -5.34
CA VAL A 14 -4.32 -3.74 -6.71
C VAL A 14 -3.75 -2.74 -7.69
N ALA A 15 -3.30 -3.22 -8.85
CA ALA A 15 -2.77 -2.40 -9.94
C ALA A 15 -3.45 -2.75 -11.25
N THR A 16 -3.70 -1.74 -12.10
CA THR A 16 -4.05 -1.98 -13.51
C THR A 16 -2.87 -2.60 -14.25
N ASP A 17 -3.12 -3.20 -15.42
CA ASP A 17 -2.03 -3.71 -16.29
C ASP A 17 -1.05 -2.58 -16.66
N GLU A 18 -1.56 -1.41 -17.03
CA GLU A 18 -0.75 -0.23 -17.37
C GLU A 18 0.11 0.25 -16.19
N ALA A 19 -0.46 0.31 -14.99
CA ALA A 19 0.28 0.76 -13.80
C ALA A 19 1.44 -0.19 -13.45
N ARG A 20 1.26 -1.51 -13.67
CA ARG A 20 2.33 -2.49 -13.42
C ARG A 20 3.57 -2.23 -14.25
N GLU A 21 3.38 -1.87 -15.51
CA GLU A 21 4.48 -1.58 -16.42
C GLU A 21 5.09 -0.20 -16.14
N LYS A 22 4.25 0.79 -15.87
CA LYS A 22 4.66 2.19 -15.69
C LYS A 22 5.36 2.47 -14.36
N LEU A 23 4.82 1.94 -13.26
CA LEU A 23 5.30 2.30 -11.92
C LEU A 23 6.56 1.53 -11.54
N ARG A 24 6.82 0.38 -12.17
CA ARG A 24 7.99 -0.44 -11.85
C ARG A 24 9.27 0.27 -12.25
N THR A 25 10.14 0.49 -11.27
CA THR A 25 11.48 1.03 -11.52
C THR A 25 12.50 -0.08 -11.77
N LYS A 26 13.69 0.30 -12.26
CA LYS A 26 14.81 -0.63 -12.48
C LYS A 26 15.48 -1.10 -11.17
N GLY A 27 14.95 -0.72 -10.00
CA GLY A 27 15.56 -0.97 -8.69
C GLY A 27 16.77 -0.08 -8.42
N GLY A 28 17.45 -0.31 -7.29
CA GLY A 28 18.59 0.47 -6.82
C GLY A 28 18.37 1.09 -5.44
N PRO A 29 19.30 1.93 -4.96
CA PRO A 29 19.12 2.62 -3.67
C PRO A 29 17.86 3.47 -3.69
N VAL A 30 17.16 3.52 -2.55
CA VAL A 30 15.93 4.30 -2.36
C VAL A 30 16.13 5.72 -2.92
N GLY A 31 15.23 6.14 -3.81
CA GLY A 31 15.33 7.44 -4.46
C GLY A 31 14.89 8.60 -3.57
N SER A 32 14.77 9.79 -4.16
CA SER A 32 14.42 11.02 -3.45
C SER A 32 12.90 11.20 -3.31
N ILE A 33 12.53 12.05 -2.35
CA ILE A 33 11.18 12.63 -2.26
C ILE A 33 11.26 14.03 -2.87
N ASN A 34 10.49 14.27 -3.94
CA ASN A 34 10.48 15.56 -4.63
C ASN A 34 9.18 16.30 -4.32
N PHE A 35 9.26 17.44 -3.63
CA PHE A 35 8.09 18.23 -3.26
C PHE A 35 7.63 19.13 -4.42
N PHE A 36 6.32 19.15 -4.69
CA PHE A 36 5.73 20.11 -5.60
C PHE A 36 5.33 21.36 -4.82
N SER A 37 6.03 22.48 -5.06
CA SER A 37 5.80 23.74 -4.33
C SER A 37 4.40 24.35 -4.52
N ALA A 38 3.66 23.94 -5.56
CA ALA A 38 2.37 24.52 -5.92
C ALA A 38 1.13 23.65 -5.59
N GLN A 39 1.29 22.35 -5.30
CA GLN A 39 0.14 21.41 -5.23
C GLN A 39 0.02 20.62 -3.90
N ALA A 40 0.78 20.96 -2.87
CA ALA A 40 0.73 20.26 -1.56
C ALA A 40 0.85 18.73 -1.69
N GLY A 41 1.70 18.28 -2.62
CA GLY A 41 1.97 16.89 -2.92
C GLY A 41 3.47 16.66 -3.15
N PHE A 42 3.86 15.40 -3.31
CA PHE A 42 5.25 15.04 -3.59
C PHE A 42 5.33 13.75 -4.40
N THR A 43 6.41 13.57 -5.16
CA THR A 43 6.70 12.29 -5.82
C THR A 43 7.68 11.49 -4.97
N MET A 44 7.33 10.24 -4.71
CA MET A 44 8.27 9.22 -4.24
C MET A 44 8.95 8.60 -5.46
N VAL A 45 10.27 8.70 -5.54
CA VAL A 45 11.05 8.09 -6.64
C VAL A 45 11.77 6.86 -6.13
N ASN A 46 11.72 5.76 -6.89
CA ASN A 46 12.39 4.50 -6.61
C ASN A 46 12.17 4.04 -5.15
N HIS A 47 10.92 4.06 -4.71
CA HIS A 47 10.55 3.77 -3.33
C HIS A 47 10.09 2.31 -3.18
N PRO A 48 10.56 1.55 -2.17
CA PRO A 48 10.15 0.16 -1.99
C PRO A 48 8.63 0.04 -1.79
N LEU A 49 7.96 -0.79 -2.59
CA LEU A 49 6.53 -1.01 -2.45
C LEU A 49 6.17 -1.56 -1.05
N THR A 50 7.05 -2.36 -0.46
CA THR A 50 6.90 -2.88 0.91
C THR A 50 6.91 -1.77 1.95
N ALA A 51 7.73 -0.73 1.78
CA ALA A 51 7.75 0.41 2.68
C ALA A 51 6.46 1.23 2.56
N LEU A 52 5.98 1.46 1.34
CA LEU A 52 4.69 2.10 1.11
C LEU A 52 3.53 1.33 1.78
N ILE A 53 3.53 0.01 1.68
CA ILE A 53 2.54 -0.86 2.34
C ILE A 53 2.58 -0.69 3.85
N ASN A 54 3.77 -0.70 4.45
CA ASN A 54 3.91 -0.48 5.89
C ASN A 54 3.36 0.90 6.31
N ASP A 55 3.64 1.95 5.53
CA ASP A 55 3.10 3.29 5.79
C ASP A 55 1.56 3.32 5.70
N MET A 56 0.98 2.60 4.74
CA MET A 56 -0.47 2.44 4.65
C MET A 56 -1.04 1.70 5.86
N GLU A 57 -0.44 0.58 6.29
CA GLU A 57 -0.90 -0.17 7.45
C GLU A 57 -0.82 0.66 8.75
N LEU A 58 0.26 1.44 8.92
CA LEU A 58 0.43 2.34 10.06
C LEU A 58 -0.63 3.46 10.08
N THR A 59 -0.96 4.01 8.92
CA THR A 59 -1.90 5.15 8.81
C THR A 59 -3.37 4.73 8.78
N LEU A 60 -3.68 3.57 8.21
CA LEU A 60 -5.05 3.04 8.07
C LEU A 60 -5.45 2.09 9.19
N GLN A 61 -4.49 1.61 9.99
CA GLN A 61 -4.71 0.67 11.11
C GLN A 61 -5.35 -0.65 10.70
N LEU A 62 -5.22 -1.04 9.43
CA LEU A 62 -5.68 -2.31 8.90
C LEU A 62 -4.59 -2.95 8.04
N PRO A 63 -4.48 -4.29 8.02
CA PRO A 63 -3.53 -4.98 7.15
C PRO A 63 -3.78 -4.66 5.68
N VAL A 64 -2.71 -4.61 4.89
CA VAL A 64 -2.75 -4.38 3.45
C VAL A 64 -2.12 -5.57 2.72
N ILE A 65 -2.93 -6.27 1.93
CA ILE A 65 -2.51 -7.38 1.09
C ILE A 65 -2.06 -6.84 -0.26
N ASN A 66 -0.81 -7.10 -0.62
CA ASN A 66 -0.26 -6.74 -1.93
C ASN A 66 -0.73 -7.72 -3.01
N GLU A 67 -1.60 -7.26 -3.91
CA GLU A 67 -1.98 -7.97 -5.13
C GLU A 67 -1.64 -7.18 -6.41
N THR A 68 -0.76 -6.19 -6.29
CA THR A 68 -0.33 -5.37 -7.44
C THR A 68 0.45 -6.18 -8.48
N ARG A 69 1.07 -7.29 -8.07
CA ARG A 69 2.08 -8.04 -8.85
C ARG A 69 3.27 -7.17 -9.31
N ILE A 70 3.50 -6.04 -8.66
CA ILE A 70 4.68 -5.20 -8.87
C ILE A 70 5.74 -5.66 -7.88
N GLU A 71 6.90 -6.06 -8.40
CA GLU A 71 8.05 -6.46 -7.59
C GLU A 71 9.06 -5.32 -7.51
N GLY A 72 9.55 -5.04 -6.30
CA GLY A 72 10.59 -4.06 -6.04
C GLY A 72 10.08 -2.65 -5.75
N ASN A 73 10.75 -1.66 -6.36
CA ASN A 73 10.53 -0.26 -6.08
C ASN A 73 9.60 0.37 -7.11
N ILE A 74 8.83 1.38 -6.68
CA ILE A 74 7.90 2.13 -7.52
C ILE A 74 8.16 3.63 -7.47
N ASP A 75 7.79 4.30 -8.55
CA ASP A 75 7.58 5.74 -8.57
C ASP A 75 6.11 6.02 -8.28
N LEU A 76 5.80 6.95 -7.38
CA LEU A 76 4.42 7.26 -6.98
C LEU A 76 4.24 8.75 -6.76
N ASP A 77 3.26 9.32 -7.46
CA ASP A 77 2.86 10.71 -7.27
C ASP A 77 1.81 10.81 -6.15
N ILE A 78 2.18 11.43 -5.02
CA ILE A 78 1.27 11.75 -3.92
C ILE A 78 0.57 13.07 -4.23
N VAL A 79 -0.68 12.97 -4.68
CA VAL A 79 -1.50 14.12 -5.09
C VAL A 79 -2.47 14.62 -4.03
N SER A 80 -2.57 13.93 -2.89
CA SER A 80 -3.51 14.30 -1.83
C SER A 80 -2.95 14.06 -0.43
N LEU A 81 -2.92 15.12 0.37
CA LEU A 81 -2.49 15.10 1.77
C LEU A 81 -3.64 15.53 2.71
N PRO A 82 -3.60 15.13 4.01
CA PRO A 82 -2.67 14.18 4.61
C PRO A 82 -3.04 12.72 4.29
N LEU A 83 -2.04 11.83 4.22
CA LEU A 83 -2.24 10.39 3.97
C LEU A 83 -2.82 9.63 5.19
N SER A 84 -3.11 10.30 6.30
CA SER A 84 -3.81 9.68 7.44
C SER A 84 -5.28 9.36 7.15
N ARG A 85 -5.82 9.75 5.99
CA ARG A 85 -7.21 9.51 5.60
C ARG A 85 -7.28 8.52 4.44
N LEU A 86 -8.09 7.48 4.58
CA LEU A 86 -8.35 6.48 3.53
C LEU A 86 -8.67 7.11 2.18
N ARG A 87 -9.53 8.13 2.14
CA ARG A 87 -9.89 8.82 0.90
C ARG A 87 -8.68 9.41 0.17
N ASN A 88 -7.71 9.96 0.91
CA ASN A 88 -6.54 10.59 0.32
C ASN A 88 -5.56 9.55 -0.21
N TRP A 89 -5.45 8.40 0.46
CA TRP A 89 -4.78 7.20 -0.09
C TRP A 89 -5.45 6.75 -1.39
N GLN A 90 -6.76 6.56 -1.40
CA GLN A 90 -7.48 6.13 -2.60
C GLN A 90 -7.33 7.11 -3.77
N LEU A 91 -7.39 8.42 -3.51
CA LEU A 91 -7.15 9.44 -4.55
C LEU A 91 -5.73 9.35 -5.11
N THR A 92 -4.73 9.24 -4.23
CA THR A 92 -3.32 9.09 -4.61
C THR A 92 -3.09 7.83 -5.42
N LEU A 93 -3.57 6.68 -4.95
CA LEU A 93 -3.40 5.39 -5.60
C LEU A 93 -4.07 5.39 -6.99
N ARG A 94 -5.31 5.87 -7.09
CA ARG A 94 -6.05 5.91 -8.36
C ARG A 94 -5.42 6.81 -9.40
N ALA A 95 -4.83 7.94 -8.98
CA ALA A 95 -4.08 8.80 -9.88
C ALA A 95 -2.87 8.10 -10.52
N ASN A 96 -2.36 7.06 -9.86
CA ASN A 96 -1.23 6.25 -10.33
C ASN A 96 -1.68 4.91 -10.96
N GLY A 97 -2.99 4.65 -11.12
CA GLY A 97 -3.53 3.38 -11.63
C GLY A 97 -3.47 2.22 -10.62
N LEU A 98 -3.35 2.54 -9.33
CA LEU A 98 -3.52 1.59 -8.22
C LEU A 98 -4.90 1.79 -7.58
N ASP A 99 -5.38 0.81 -6.82
CA ASP A 99 -6.58 0.99 -5.99
C ASP A 99 -6.46 0.23 -4.67
N LEU A 100 -7.22 0.70 -3.67
CA LEU A 100 -7.29 0.08 -2.35
C LEU A 100 -8.73 -0.36 -2.07
N ILE A 101 -8.92 -1.69 -2.05
CA ILE A 101 -10.24 -2.32 -1.94
C ILE A 101 -10.39 -2.92 -0.55
N CYS A 102 -11.45 -2.55 0.17
CA CYS A 102 -11.77 -3.13 1.47
C CYS A 102 -12.35 -4.55 1.29
N MET A 103 -11.87 -5.52 2.06
CA MET A 103 -12.38 -6.89 2.02
C MET A 103 -12.20 -7.63 3.35
N GLU A 104 -12.93 -8.72 3.53
CA GLU A 104 -12.70 -9.67 4.62
C GLU A 104 -11.92 -10.88 4.11
N VAL A 105 -10.93 -11.32 4.89
CA VAL A 105 -10.16 -12.54 4.62
C VAL A 105 -10.22 -13.48 5.82
N GLU A 106 -10.27 -14.78 5.54
CA GLU A 106 -10.12 -15.81 6.57
C GLU A 106 -8.65 -16.04 6.87
N ARG A 107 -8.26 -15.86 8.13
CA ARG A 107 -6.92 -16.19 8.62
C ARG A 107 -6.97 -17.15 9.80
N GLY A 108 -6.06 -18.11 9.79
CA GLY A 108 -5.75 -18.94 10.96
C GLY A 108 -4.93 -18.13 11.97
N ILE A 109 -5.45 -18.01 13.19
CA ILE A 109 -4.77 -17.38 14.32
C ILE A 109 -4.34 -18.50 15.27
N LEU A 110 -3.07 -18.49 15.64
CA LEU A 110 -2.52 -19.38 16.66
C LEU A 110 -2.95 -18.88 18.04
N MET A 111 -3.62 -19.73 18.81
CA MET A 111 -3.92 -19.44 20.21
C MET A 111 -3.11 -20.37 21.12
N GLU A 112 -2.46 -19.78 22.12
CA GLU A 112 -1.86 -20.53 23.22
C GLU A 112 -2.98 -21.07 24.12
N GLU A 113 -2.82 -22.31 24.61
CA GLU A 113 -3.74 -22.86 25.59
C GLU A 113 -3.41 -22.20 26.94
N GLU A 114 -4.35 -21.43 27.48
CA GLU A 114 -4.28 -21.00 28.89
C GLU A 114 -4.25 -22.25 29.76
N ALA A 115 -3.18 -22.38 30.56
CA ALA A 115 -2.93 -23.49 31.48
C ALA A 115 -3.74 -23.35 32.78
#